data_AF-A0A0R0FQZ5-F1
#
_entry.id   AF-A0A0R0FQZ5-F1
#
_cell.length_a   1.000
_cell.length_b   1.000
_cell.length_c   1.000
_cell.angle_alpha   90.00
_cell.angle_beta   90.00
_cell.angle_gamma   90.00
#
_symmetry.space_group_name_H-M   'P 1'
#
loop_
_entity.id
_entity.type
_entity.pdbx_description
1 polymer ?
#
loop_
_entity_poly.entity_id
_entity_poly.type
_entity_poly.pdbx_seq_one_letter_code
_entity_poly.pdbx_strand_id
1 'polypeptide(L)'
;MSAEVVKNSWKKIAKESVVISKGEGSDFVAKAVDLAARELITSASLGQVTQVQLDRAKDIRRELGMEIIEEHTVMEYSKVSKKCEKCGHGEATYYTIQMRSADKGQTTFYTCTSYGHPSQEN
;
A
#
# COMPACT_ATOMS: atom_id res chain seq x y z
N MET A 1 6.89 10.30 21.70
CA MET A 1 7.03 8.89 21.23
C MET A 1 8.52 8.53 21.25
N SER A 2 8.91 7.24 21.33
CA SER A 2 10.34 6.86 21.18
C SER A 2 10.83 7.20 19.76
N ALA A 3 12.12 7.49 19.60
CA ALA A 3 12.74 7.78 18.30
C ALA A 3 12.48 6.68 17.25
N GLU A 4 12.41 5.42 17.68
CA GLU A 4 12.07 4.28 16.82
C GLU A 4 10.62 4.35 16.31
N VAL A 5 9.69 4.77 17.16
CA VAL A 5 8.28 4.92 16.77
C VAL A 5 8.13 6.08 15.78
N VAL A 6 8.88 7.16 15.96
CA VAL A 6 8.92 8.29 15.01
C VAL A 6 9.45 7.82 13.66
N LYS A 7 10.58 7.11 13.65
CA LYS A 7 11.21 6.53 12.47
C LYS A 7 10.27 5.57 11.72
N ASN A 8 9.60 4.66 12.44
CA ASN A 8 8.68 3.70 11.83
C ASN A 8 7.42 4.38 11.27
N SER A 9 6.87 5.36 12.00
CA SER A 9 5.71 6.13 11.53
C SER A 9 6.03 6.94 10.28
N TRP A 10 7.21 7.57 10.22
CA TRP A 10 7.64 8.32 9.04
C TRP A 10 7.89 7.41 7.84
N LYS A 11 8.53 6.24 8.04
CA LYS A 11 8.68 5.23 6.99
C LYS A 11 7.34 4.80 6.42
N LYS A 12 6.30 4.67 7.25
CA LYS A 12 4.94 4.36 6.81
C LYS A 12 4.35 5.48 5.95
N ILE A 13 4.41 6.74 6.41
CA ILE A 13 3.95 7.91 5.64
C ILE A 13 4.67 8.00 4.28
N ALA A 14 6.00 7.87 4.27
CA ALA A 14 6.80 7.97 3.04
C ALA A 14 6.44 6.90 2.01
N LYS A 15 6.16 5.66 2.45
CA LYS A 15 5.71 4.57 1.57
C LYS A 15 4.30 4.83 1.02
N GLU A 16 3.38 5.29 1.85
CA GLU A 16 1.99 5.54 1.46
C GLU A 16 1.87 6.72 0.49
N SER A 17 2.73 7.73 0.61
CA SER A 17 2.79 8.85 -0.34
C SER A 17 3.14 8.43 -1.78
N VAL A 18 3.84 7.31 -1.99
CA VAL A 18 4.18 6.77 -3.32
C VAL A 18 2.96 6.18 -4.04
N VAL A 19 1.95 5.74 -3.29
CA VAL A 19 0.79 5.06 -3.85
C VAL A 19 -0.10 6.02 -4.65
N ILE A 20 -0.01 7.33 -4.38
CA ILE A 20 -0.90 8.34 -4.96
C ILE A 20 -0.55 8.69 -6.42
N SER A 21 0.67 8.46 -6.87
CA SER A 21 1.11 8.87 -8.22
C SER A 21 1.09 7.76 -9.28
N LYS A 22 0.60 6.56 -8.95
CA LYS A 22 0.45 5.48 -9.95
C LYS A 22 -0.73 5.70 -10.90
N GLY A 23 -1.59 6.69 -10.66
CA GLY A 23 -2.61 7.16 -11.58
C GLY A 23 -2.12 8.38 -12.38
N GLU A 24 -2.17 8.30 -13.71
CA GLU A 24 -2.24 9.45 -14.62
C GLU A 24 -0.99 10.35 -14.80
N GLY A 25 0.18 9.95 -14.30
CA GLY A 25 1.45 10.68 -14.50
C GLY A 25 2.29 10.19 -15.69
N SER A 26 3.05 11.09 -16.32
CA SER A 26 4.13 10.71 -17.25
C SER A 26 5.20 9.88 -16.51
N ASP A 27 6.01 9.08 -17.24
CA ASP A 27 7.13 8.29 -16.69
C ASP A 27 8.07 9.15 -15.81
N PHE A 28 8.20 10.43 -16.14
CA PHE A 28 8.92 11.42 -15.34
C PHE A 28 8.29 11.64 -13.96
N VAL A 29 6.97 11.84 -13.87
CA VAL A 29 6.26 12.05 -12.60
C VAL A 29 6.40 10.82 -11.70
N ALA A 30 6.22 9.62 -12.26
CA ALA A 30 6.40 8.38 -11.51
C ALA A 30 7.81 8.24 -10.92
N LYS A 31 8.84 8.52 -11.73
CA LYS A 31 10.25 8.50 -11.29
C LYS A 31 10.58 9.58 -10.26
N ALA A 32 10.04 10.79 -10.43
CA ALA A 32 10.23 11.89 -9.49
C ALA A 32 9.62 11.57 -8.12
N VAL A 33 8.41 10.97 -8.09
CA VAL A 33 7.77 10.57 -6.84
C VAL A 33 8.51 9.40 -6.17
N ASP A 34 8.99 8.41 -6.95
CA ASP A 34 9.84 7.34 -6.40
C ASP A 34 11.11 7.89 -5.75
N LEU A 35 11.80 8.83 -6.43
CA LEU A 35 12.99 9.48 -5.89
C LEU A 35 12.69 10.21 -4.58
N ALA A 36 11.64 11.04 -4.55
CA ALA A 36 11.24 11.80 -3.36
C ALA A 36 10.91 10.87 -2.18
N ALA A 37 10.22 9.76 -2.44
CA ALA A 37 9.91 8.80 -1.38
C ALA A 37 11.14 8.06 -0.85
N ARG A 38 12.10 7.72 -1.72
CA ARG A 38 13.38 7.14 -1.29
C ARG A 38 14.16 8.11 -0.40
N GLU A 39 14.14 9.39 -0.71
CA GLU A 39 14.76 10.42 0.15
C GLU A 39 14.06 10.53 1.51
N LEU A 40 12.73 10.53 1.55
CA LEU A 40 11.95 10.52 2.79
C LEU A 40 12.20 9.27 3.65
N ILE A 41 12.33 8.09 3.03
CA ILE A 41 12.67 6.84 3.73
C ILE A 41 14.10 6.91 4.28
N THR A 42 15.02 7.53 3.54
CA THR A 42 16.42 7.71 3.94
C THR A 42 16.54 8.66 5.12
N SER A 43 15.84 9.81 5.11
CA SER A 43 15.85 10.76 6.21
C SER A 43 15.29 10.17 7.51
N ALA A 44 14.22 9.37 7.43
CA ALA A 44 13.75 8.58 8.57
C ALA A 44 14.76 7.55 9.04
N SER A 45 15.45 6.89 8.10
CA SER A 45 16.43 5.85 8.45
C SER A 45 17.63 6.43 9.22
N LEU A 46 18.03 7.66 8.89
CA LEU A 46 19.07 8.45 9.55
C LEU A 46 18.61 9.08 10.88
N GLY A 47 17.35 8.93 11.30
CA GLY A 47 16.83 9.53 12.53
C GLY A 47 16.74 11.06 12.47
N GLN A 48 16.77 11.64 11.26
CA GLN A 48 16.70 13.10 11.05
C GLN A 48 15.27 13.66 11.18
N VAL A 49 14.31 12.81 11.51
CA VAL A 49 12.90 13.14 11.64
C VAL A 49 12.56 13.31 13.12
N THR A 50 12.16 14.52 13.47
CA THR A 50 11.66 14.90 14.80
C THR A 50 10.17 14.56 14.93
N GLN A 51 9.69 14.45 16.17
CA GLN A 51 8.27 14.29 16.47
C GLN A 51 7.41 15.41 15.83
N VAL A 52 7.89 16.66 15.87
CA VAL A 52 7.20 17.82 15.28
C VAL A 52 7.03 17.68 13.77
N GLN A 53 8.05 17.18 13.08
CA GLN A 53 7.94 16.89 11.65
C GLN A 53 6.91 15.79 11.38
N LEU A 54 6.93 14.71 12.16
CA LEU A 54 5.97 13.62 12.03
C LEU A 54 4.52 14.08 12.24
N ASP A 55 4.28 14.89 13.28
CA ASP A 55 2.93 15.41 13.56
C ASP A 55 2.46 16.32 12.43
N ARG A 56 3.34 17.21 11.92
CA ARG A 56 3.04 18.02 10.74
C ARG A 56 2.71 17.17 9.51
N ALA A 57 3.42 16.06 9.28
CA ALA A 57 3.14 15.16 8.17
C ALA A 57 1.79 14.45 8.32
N LYS A 58 1.42 14.06 9.56
CA LYS A 58 0.10 13.49 9.87
C LYS A 58 -1.02 14.52 9.68
N ASP A 59 -0.78 15.77 10.06
CA ASP A 59 -1.74 16.87 9.89
C ASP A 59 -2.00 17.15 8.40
N ILE A 60 -0.95 17.29 7.59
CA ILE A 60 -1.06 17.47 6.13
C ILE A 60 -1.86 16.32 5.51
N ARG A 61 -1.61 15.07 5.94
CA ARG A 61 -2.38 13.92 5.45
C ARG A 61 -3.85 13.98 5.81
N ARG A 62 -4.17 14.37 7.05
CA ARG A 62 -5.55 14.55 7.49
C ARG A 62 -6.23 15.66 6.67
N GLU A 63 -5.54 16.76 6.40
CA GLU A 63 -6.03 17.85 5.55
C GLU A 63 -6.26 17.41 4.10
N LEU A 64 -5.39 16.56 3.55
CA LEU A 64 -5.51 16.00 2.20
C LEU A 64 -6.51 14.83 2.10
N GLY A 65 -7.18 14.45 3.20
CA GLY A 65 -8.10 13.31 3.21
C GLY A 65 -7.41 11.95 3.00
N MET A 66 -6.09 11.87 3.24
CA MET A 66 -5.30 10.65 3.12
C MET A 66 -5.38 9.86 4.43
N GLU A 67 -6.42 9.04 4.59
CA GLU A 67 -6.52 8.14 5.74
C GLU A 67 -5.34 7.15 5.77
N ILE A 68 -4.73 6.97 6.95
CA ILE A 68 -3.82 5.85 7.18
C ILE A 68 -4.71 4.61 7.12
N ILE A 69 -4.63 3.86 6.02
CA ILE A 69 -5.09 2.49 6.05
C ILE A 69 -4.16 1.81 7.06
N GLU A 70 -4.64 1.64 8.28
CA GLU A 70 -4.00 0.72 9.21
C GLU A 70 -3.92 -0.61 8.49
N GLU A 71 -2.71 -1.16 8.40
CA GLU A 71 -2.40 -2.41 7.71
C GLU A 71 -2.97 -3.56 8.56
N HIS A 72 -4.30 -3.60 8.67
CA HIS A 72 -5.10 -4.64 9.30
C HIS A 72 -5.68 -5.61 8.25
N THR A 73 -5.17 -5.58 7.03
CA THR A 73 -5.21 -6.72 6.12
C THR A 73 -3.77 -7.16 5.91
N VAL A 74 -3.32 -8.07 6.78
CA VAL A 74 -2.34 -9.05 6.33
C VAL A 74 -2.99 -9.71 5.12
N MET A 75 -2.57 -9.31 3.92
CA MET A 75 -3.00 -9.92 2.67
C MET A 75 -2.40 -11.32 2.70
N GLU A 76 -3.10 -12.26 3.33
CA GLU A 76 -2.66 -13.63 3.45
C GLU A 76 -2.80 -14.29 2.08
N TYR A 77 -1.74 -14.15 1.27
CA TYR A 77 -1.62 -14.72 -0.06
C TYR A 77 -1.51 -16.24 0.01
N SER A 78 -2.60 -16.90 0.38
CA SER A 78 -2.70 -18.35 0.27
C SER A 78 -2.80 -18.75 -1.19
N LYS A 79 -2.07 -19.79 -1.59
CA LYS A 79 -2.17 -20.37 -2.93
C LYS A 79 -3.43 -21.20 -3.02
N VAL A 80 -4.18 -21.04 -4.10
CA VAL A 80 -5.38 -21.80 -4.41
C VAL A 80 -5.30 -22.35 -5.81
N SER A 81 -5.84 -23.55 -6.00
CA SER A 81 -6.00 -24.16 -7.33
C SER A 81 -7.15 -23.48 -8.06
N LYS A 82 -6.85 -22.37 -8.77
CA LYS A 82 -7.82 -21.62 -9.58
C LYS A 82 -7.24 -21.44 -10.98
N LYS A 83 -7.98 -21.95 -11.97
CA LYS A 83 -7.60 -21.86 -13.38
C LYS A 83 -7.75 -20.41 -13.86
N CYS A 84 -6.67 -19.82 -14.36
CA CYS A 84 -6.70 -18.51 -14.97
C CYS A 84 -7.43 -18.56 -16.32
N GLU A 85 -8.42 -17.68 -16.52
CA GLU A 85 -9.19 -17.59 -17.76
C GLU A 85 -8.35 -17.18 -18.97
N LYS A 86 -7.22 -16.48 -18.75
CA LYS A 86 -6.36 -15.97 -19.83
C LYS A 86 -5.26 -16.93 -20.24
N CYS A 87 -4.50 -17.46 -19.30
CA CYS A 87 -3.34 -18.31 -19.59
C CYS A 87 -3.58 -19.80 -19.32
N GLY A 88 -4.71 -20.16 -18.69
CA GLY A 88 -5.01 -21.54 -18.32
C GLY A 88 -4.20 -22.09 -17.13
N HIS A 89 -3.34 -21.27 -16.50
CA HIS A 89 -2.55 -21.69 -15.34
C HIS A 89 -3.44 -22.09 -14.17
N GLY A 90 -3.14 -23.21 -13.51
CA GLY A 90 -3.98 -23.83 -12.48
C GLY A 90 -3.84 -23.26 -11.07
N GLU A 91 -2.97 -22.27 -10.85
CA GLU A 91 -2.74 -21.68 -9.52
C GLU A 91 -2.90 -20.15 -9.52
N ALA A 92 -3.44 -19.65 -8.41
CA ALA A 92 -3.53 -18.23 -8.07
C ALA A 92 -3.21 -18.00 -6.59
N THR A 93 -2.70 -16.84 -6.23
CA THR A 93 -2.74 -16.35 -4.84
C THR A 93 -4.03 -15.59 -4.63
N TYR A 94 -4.62 -15.64 -3.44
CA TYR A 94 -5.80 -14.83 -3.14
C TYR A 94 -5.62 -14.01 -1.87
N TYR A 95 -6.38 -12.93 -1.75
CA TYR A 95 -6.55 -12.17 -0.53
C TYR A 95 -7.99 -11.72 -0.43
N THR A 96 -8.43 -11.38 0.76
CA THR A 96 -9.82 -10.97 0.99
C THR A 96 -9.85 -9.62 1.68
N ILE A 97 -10.75 -8.75 1.22
CA ILE A 97 -10.95 -7.43 1.83
C ILE A 97 -12.42 -7.20 2.08
N GLN A 98 -12.72 -6.61 3.23
CA GLN A 98 -14.04 -6.05 3.50
C GLN A 98 -14.03 -4.62 2.99
N MET A 99 -14.67 -4.37 1.84
CA MET A 99 -14.64 -3.05 1.20
C MET A 99 -15.59 -2.03 1.85
N ARG A 100 -16.50 -2.45 2.74
CA ARG A 100 -17.49 -1.60 3.46
C ARG A 100 -17.87 -2.27 4.79
N SER A 101 -18.56 -1.54 5.69
CA SER A 101 -19.14 -2.07 6.94
C SER A 101 -19.83 -3.43 6.74
N ALA A 102 -19.90 -4.23 7.80
CA ALA A 102 -20.30 -5.65 7.85
C ALA A 102 -21.53 -6.07 7.02
N ASP A 103 -22.36 -5.11 6.60
CA ASP A 103 -23.55 -5.29 5.77
C ASP A 103 -23.27 -5.56 4.28
N LYS A 104 -22.03 -5.46 3.79
CA LYS A 104 -21.64 -5.92 2.44
C LYS A 104 -20.55 -6.97 2.54
N GLY A 105 -20.79 -8.13 1.92
CA GLY A 105 -19.91 -9.30 1.97
C GLY A 105 -18.44 -9.00 1.65
N GLN A 106 -17.59 -9.94 2.05
CA GLN A 106 -16.16 -9.91 1.83
C GLN A 106 -15.85 -10.17 0.34
N THR A 107 -15.07 -9.31 -0.30
CA THR A 107 -14.62 -9.54 -1.68
C THR A 107 -13.29 -10.26 -1.67
N THR A 108 -13.20 -11.36 -2.41
CA THR A 108 -11.99 -12.14 -2.60
C THR A 108 -11.32 -11.75 -3.92
N PHE A 109 -10.06 -11.36 -3.85
CA PHE A 109 -9.23 -11.05 -5.00
C PHE A 109 -8.26 -12.20 -5.23
N TYR A 110 -8.08 -12.60 -6.49
CA TYR A 110 -7.15 -13.63 -6.92
C TYR A 110 -6.15 -13.03 -7.89
N THR A 111 -4.90 -13.45 -7.82
CA THR A 111 -3.82 -13.08 -8.72
C THR A 111 -3.18 -14.35 -9.27
N CYS A 112 -3.23 -14.54 -10.59
CA CYS A 112 -2.59 -15.69 -11.24
C CYS A 112 -1.09 -15.71 -10.94
N THR A 113 -0.54 -16.85 -10.51
CA THR A 113 0.88 -16.97 -10.17
C THR A 113 1.82 -16.94 -11.38
N SER A 114 1.30 -17.14 -12.59
CA SER A 114 2.10 -17.20 -13.83
C SER A 114 2.27 -15.84 -14.52
N TYR A 115 1.20 -15.05 -14.65
CA TYR A 115 1.19 -13.76 -15.36
C TYR A 115 0.74 -12.58 -14.49
N GLY A 116 0.22 -12.83 -13.28
CA GLY A 116 -0.28 -11.77 -12.41
C GLY A 116 -1.66 -11.25 -12.80
N HIS A 117 -2.46 -12.01 -13.55
CA HIS A 117 -3.84 -11.60 -13.91
C HIS A 117 -4.69 -11.44 -12.65
N PRO A 118 -5.24 -10.24 -12.37
CA PRO A 118 -6.17 -10.05 -11.26
C PRO A 118 -7.56 -10.56 -11.66
N SER A 119 -8.24 -11.23 -10.73
CA SER A 119 -9.67 -11.57 -10.82
C SER A 119 -10.30 -11.39 -9.46
N GLN A 120 -11.61 -11.14 -9.41
CA GLN A 120 -12.34 -10.93 -8.16
C GLN A 120 -13.58 -11.81 -8.11
N GLU A 121 -13.96 -12.19 -6.90
CA GLU A 121 -15.14 -12.98 -6.58
C GLU A 121 -15.79 -12.36 -5.34
N ASN A 122 -17.10 -12.15 -5.37
CA ASN A 122 -17.86 -11.46 -4.33
C ASN A 122 -18.91 -12.37 -3.70
#